data_AF-A0A954MNP9-F1
#
_entry.id   AF-A0A954MNP9-F1
#
_cell.length_a   1.000
_cell.length_b   1.000
_cell.length_c   1.000
_cell.angle_alpha   90.00
_cell.angle_beta   90.00
_cell.angle_gamma   90.00
#
_symmetry.space_group_name_H-M   'P 1'
#
loop_
_entity.id
_entity.type
_entity.pdbx_description
1 polymer ?
#
loop_
_entity_poly.entity_id
_entity_poly.type
_entity_poly.pdbx_seq_one_letter_code
_entity_poly.pdbx_strand_id
1 'polypeptide(L)'
;MEFSFEVDPDLDLAIGSELGVEEVDGEFCEEDFESLGVEPIFATGAKPGSEEKVRMLAARYAAGLPLWHDGDCYDHGPVDLLEADQDDFDDLDPEPEDL
;
A
#
# COMPACT_ATOMS: atom_id res chain seq x y z
N MET A 1 -2.92 21.92 23.37
CA MET A 1 -1.93 20.91 23.79
C MET A 1 -0.62 21.32 23.15
N GLU A 2 0.35 21.74 23.94
CA GLU A 2 1.65 22.19 23.45
C GLU A 2 2.62 21.03 23.67
N PHE A 3 3.19 20.50 22.59
CA PHE A 3 4.08 19.35 22.62
C PHE A 3 5.51 19.90 22.49
N SER A 4 6.26 19.92 23.59
CA SER A 4 7.66 20.33 23.61
C SER A 4 8.54 19.09 23.44
N PHE A 5 9.17 18.97 22.27
CA PHE A 5 10.21 17.97 22.03
C PHE A 5 11.57 18.61 22.38
N GLU A 6 12.20 18.10 23.43
CA GLU A 6 13.55 18.51 23.83
C GLU A 6 14.53 17.57 23.10
N VAL A 7 15.27 18.11 22.13
CA VAL A 7 16.22 17.33 21.31
C VAL A 7 17.51 17.16 22.12
N ASP A 8 17.76 15.95 22.61
CA ASP A 8 19.05 15.58 23.20
C ASP A 8 20.04 15.22 22.07
N PRO A 9 21.05 16.05 21.79
CA PRO A 9 21.97 15.85 20.66
C PRO A 9 22.88 14.64 20.84
N ASP A 10 23.09 14.16 22.07
CA ASP A 10 23.92 13.00 22.36
C ASP A 10 23.12 11.70 22.14
N LEU A 11 21.80 11.73 22.33
CA LEU A 11 20.90 10.60 22.06
C LEU A 11 20.61 10.39 20.57
N ASP A 12 20.46 11.47 19.79
CA ASP A 12 20.23 11.38 18.33
C ASP A 12 21.46 10.84 17.58
N LEU A 13 22.67 11.10 18.10
CA LEU A 13 23.91 10.57 17.52
C LEU A 13 24.04 9.05 17.72
N ALA A 14 23.48 8.50 18.80
CA ALA A 14 23.43 7.05 19.03
C ALA A 14 22.48 6.34 18.05
N ILE A 15 21.35 6.96 17.70
CA ILE A 15 20.39 6.39 16.73
C ILE A 15 21.01 6.31 15.32
N GLY A 16 21.88 7.26 14.96
CA GLY A 16 22.54 7.30 13.64
C GLY A 16 23.88 6.58 13.52
N SER A 17 24.53 6.19 14.63
CA SER A 17 25.93 5.75 14.61
C SER A 17 26.17 4.27 14.95
N GLU A 18 25.21 3.53 15.50
CA GLU A 18 25.39 2.11 15.87
C GLU A 18 24.46 1.13 15.15
N LEU A 19 23.89 1.52 14.01
CA LEU A 19 23.57 0.53 12.98
C LEU A 19 24.91 0.08 12.37
N GLY A 20 25.52 -0.93 13.00
CA GLY A 20 26.38 -1.82 12.26
C GLY A 20 25.62 -2.21 11.01
N VAL A 21 26.18 -1.86 9.85
CA VAL A 21 25.87 -2.54 8.60
C VAL A 21 26.29 -4.00 8.80
N GLU A 22 25.50 -4.76 9.54
CA GLU A 22 25.29 -6.13 9.12
C GLU A 22 24.71 -5.96 7.73
N GLU A 23 25.54 -6.18 6.71
CA GLU A 23 25.06 -6.49 5.37
C GLU A 23 23.95 -7.50 5.59
N VAL A 24 22.71 -7.04 5.52
CA VAL A 24 21.59 -7.93 5.26
C VAL A 24 21.94 -8.47 3.88
N ASP A 25 22.59 -9.62 3.89
CA ASP A 25 22.83 -10.56 2.79
C ASP A 25 21.47 -11.15 2.35
N GLY A 26 20.45 -10.30 2.31
CA GLY A 26 19.28 -10.49 1.50
C GLY A 26 19.71 -10.04 0.13
N GLU A 27 20.36 -10.95 -0.59
CA GLU A 27 20.41 -10.91 -2.05
C GLU A 27 18.98 -10.59 -2.49
N PHE A 28 18.74 -9.33 -2.87
CA PHE A 28 17.49 -8.93 -3.48
C PHE A 28 17.45 -9.73 -4.76
N CYS A 29 16.84 -10.92 -4.71
CA CYS A 29 16.61 -11.73 -5.89
C CYS A 29 15.98 -10.79 -6.89
N GLU A 30 16.65 -10.62 -8.02
CA GLU A 30 16.17 -9.83 -9.14
C GLU A 30 14.89 -10.54 -9.65
N GLU A 31 13.76 -10.24 -9.00
CA GLU A 31 12.46 -10.71 -9.44
C GLU A 31 12.25 -10.16 -10.84
N ASP A 32 11.90 -11.05 -11.76
CA ASP A 32 11.58 -10.65 -13.13
C ASP A 32 10.20 -9.97 -13.14
N PHE A 33 10.19 -8.69 -12.74
CA PHE A 33 8.98 -7.88 -12.58
C PHE A 33 8.16 -7.78 -13.88
N GLU A 34 8.83 -7.85 -15.04
CA GLU A 34 8.18 -7.89 -16.35
C GLU A 34 7.31 -9.14 -16.52
N SER A 35 7.79 -10.32 -16.06
CA SER A 35 7.01 -11.56 -16.05
C SER A 35 5.82 -11.52 -15.09
N LEU A 36 5.85 -10.64 -14.08
CA LEU A 36 4.75 -10.37 -13.16
C LEU A 36 3.76 -9.31 -13.69
N GLY A 37 3.99 -8.78 -14.91
CA GLY A 37 3.17 -7.75 -15.53
C GLY A 37 3.31 -6.37 -14.88
N VAL A 38 4.42 -6.12 -14.18
CA VAL A 38 4.68 -4.85 -13.51
C VAL A 38 5.47 -3.94 -14.44
N GLU A 39 4.87 -2.83 -14.86
CA GLU A 39 5.53 -1.82 -15.70
C GLU A 39 5.93 -0.58 -14.87
N PRO A 40 7.20 -0.46 -14.43
CA PRO A 40 7.62 0.53 -13.43
C PRO A 40 7.57 1.98 -13.92
N ILE A 41 7.53 2.20 -15.23
CA ILE A 41 7.46 3.53 -15.85
C ILE A 41 6.06 4.18 -15.74
N PHE A 42 5.01 3.38 -15.54
CA PHE A 42 3.64 3.87 -15.49
C PHE A 42 3.14 4.04 -14.06
N ALA A 43 2.12 4.89 -13.91
CA ALA A 43 1.38 5.02 -12.67
C ALA A 43 0.70 3.69 -12.31
N THR A 44 0.68 3.33 -11.02
CA THR A 44 -0.09 2.18 -10.55
C THR A 44 -1.41 2.62 -9.92
N GLY A 45 -2.49 1.92 -10.28
CA GLY A 45 -3.80 2.05 -9.63
C GLY A 45 -3.91 1.28 -8.31
N ALA A 46 -2.87 0.51 -7.95
CA ALA A 46 -2.86 -0.32 -6.75
C ALA A 46 -2.95 0.55 -5.49
N LYS A 47 -3.83 0.16 -4.56
CA LYS A 47 -4.02 0.88 -3.30
C LYS A 47 -2.72 0.88 -2.46
N PRO A 48 -2.45 1.95 -1.72
CA PRO A 48 -1.40 1.96 -0.70
C PRO A 48 -1.50 0.73 0.22
N GLY A 49 -0.38 0.03 0.41
CA GLY A 49 -0.31 -1.17 1.26
C GLY A 49 -0.69 -2.49 0.57
N SER A 50 -1.17 -2.47 -0.67
CA SER A 50 -1.37 -3.69 -1.45
C SER A 50 -0.04 -4.30 -1.91
N GLU A 51 -0.02 -5.62 -2.13
CA GLU A 51 1.16 -6.35 -2.60
C GLU A 51 1.58 -5.90 -4.01
N GLU A 52 0.62 -5.60 -4.88
CA GLU A 52 0.86 -5.03 -6.20
C GLU A 52 1.58 -3.69 -6.11
N LYS A 53 1.17 -2.82 -5.16
CA LYS A 53 1.86 -1.57 -4.90
C LYS A 53 3.31 -1.82 -4.49
N VAL A 54 3.54 -2.76 -3.58
CA VAL A 54 4.90 -3.10 -3.11
C VAL A 54 5.77 -3.59 -4.26
N ARG A 55 5.26 -4.50 -5.12
CA ARG A 55 6.00 -4.97 -6.30
C ARG A 55 6.32 -3.85 -7.27
N MET A 56 5.38 -2.95 -7.55
CA MET A 56 5.61 -1.78 -8.39
C MET A 56 6.74 -0.90 -7.83
N LEU A 57 6.74 -0.66 -6.51
CA LEU A 57 7.77 0.13 -5.85
C LEU A 57 9.14 -0.55 -5.91
N ALA A 58 9.20 -1.87 -5.69
CA ALA A 58 10.43 -2.65 -5.81
C ALA A 58 10.98 -2.64 -7.25
N ALA A 59 10.12 -2.79 -8.25
CA ALA A 59 10.49 -2.72 -9.67
C ALA A 59 11.06 -1.34 -10.03
N ARG A 60 10.45 -0.25 -9.55
CA ARG A 60 10.97 1.12 -9.76
C ARG A 60 12.33 1.32 -9.10
N TYR A 61 12.51 0.80 -7.88
CA TYR A 61 13.79 0.85 -7.19
C TYR A 61 14.88 0.12 -7.98
N ALA A 62 14.61 -1.12 -8.42
CA ALA A 62 15.52 -1.91 -9.24
C ALA A 62 15.87 -1.21 -10.57
N ALA A 63 14.91 -0.52 -11.18
CA ALA A 63 15.11 0.24 -12.41
C ALA A 63 15.79 1.61 -12.20
N GLY A 64 16.06 2.03 -10.96
CA GLY A 64 16.63 3.35 -10.66
C GLY A 64 15.67 4.53 -10.94
N LEU A 65 14.36 4.27 -10.91
CA LEU A 65 13.32 5.26 -11.14
C LEU A 65 12.86 5.90 -9.81
N PRO A 66 12.23 7.10 -9.85
CA PRO A 66 11.56 7.65 -8.69
C PRO A 66 10.55 6.66 -8.12
N LEU A 67 10.56 6.49 -6.80
CA LEU A 67 9.70 5.51 -6.12
C LEU A 67 8.21 5.80 -6.36
N TRP A 68 7.84 7.08 -6.31
CA TRP A 68 6.46 7.55 -6.47
C TRP A 68 6.26 8.20 -7.84
N HIS A 69 5.10 7.94 -8.44
CA HIS A 69 4.64 8.61 -9.66
C HIS A 69 3.44 9.51 -9.32
N ASP A 70 3.31 10.68 -9.95
CA ASP A 70 2.25 11.67 -9.62
C ASP A 70 0.82 11.13 -9.82
N GLY A 71 0.67 10.17 -10.74
CA GLY A 71 -0.59 9.48 -11.02
C GLY A 71 -0.85 8.23 -10.17
N ASP A 72 0.02 7.89 -9.22
CA ASP A 72 -0.19 6.74 -8.36
C ASP A 72 -1.43 6.91 -7.48
N CYS A 73 -2.14 5.81 -7.21
CA CYS A 73 -3.27 5.81 -6.29
C CYS A 73 -2.84 6.29 -4.89
N TYR A 74 -3.51 7.36 -4.41
CA TYR A 74 -3.29 7.98 -3.11
C TYR A 74 -4.46 7.73 -2.13
N ASP A 75 -5.40 6.87 -2.51
CA ASP A 75 -6.56 6.53 -1.69
C ASP A 75 -6.14 5.59 -0.55
N HIS A 76 -5.90 6.17 0.62
CA HIS A 76 -5.62 5.46 1.86
C HIS A 76 -6.90 5.02 2.60
N GLY A 77 -8.09 5.26 2.04
CA GLY A 77 -9.35 4.95 2.67
C GLY A 77 -9.65 3.44 2.68
N PRO A 78 -10.43 2.97 3.67
CA PRO A 78 -11.06 1.66 3.56
C PRO A 78 -11.86 1.63 2.24
N VAL A 79 -11.82 0.51 1.51
CA VAL A 79 -12.79 0.29 0.43
C VAL A 79 -14.16 0.45 1.05
N ASP A 80 -14.94 1.46 0.63
CA ASP A 80 -16.35 1.52 0.96
C ASP A 80 -16.96 0.22 0.45
N LEU A 81 -17.21 -0.73 1.35
CA LEU A 81 -17.89 -1.99 1.07
C LEU A 81 -19.38 -1.77 0.70
N LEU A 82 -19.78 -0.55 0.37
CA LEU A 82 -21.15 -0.10 0.14
C LEU A 82 -21.66 -0.34 -1.29
N GLU A 83 -21.04 -1.23 -2.05
CA GLU A 83 -21.56 -1.70 -3.35
C GLU A 83 -21.85 -3.20 -3.35
N ALA A 84 -22.40 -3.73 -2.25
CA ALA A 84 -22.94 -5.09 -2.18
C ALA A 84 -24.30 -5.20 -1.47
N ASP A 85 -25.06 -4.10 -1.41
CA ASP A 85 -26.48 -4.10 -1.01
C ASP A 85 -27.28 -3.32 -2.08
N GLN A 86 -27.31 -3.86 -3.30
CA GLN A 86 -28.36 -3.52 -4.26
C GLN A 86 -29.34 -4.70 -4.31
N ASP A 87 -30.44 -4.50 -3.58
CA ASP A 87 -31.79 -4.68 -4.11
C ASP A 87 -32.16 -6.08 -4.62
N ASP A 88 -32.37 -7.02 -3.70
CA ASP A 88 -33.32 -8.13 -3.88
C ASP A 88 -34.12 -8.32 -2.56
N PHE A 89 -34.72 -7.23 -2.07
CA PHE A 89 -35.78 -7.26 -1.06
C PHE A 89 -37.07 -6.73 -1.71
N ASP A 90 -37.55 -7.39 -2.76
CA ASP A 90 -38.82 -7.02 -3.41
C ASP A 90 -39.56 -8.21 -4.05
N ASP A 91 -39.57 -9.38 -3.37
CA ASP A 91 -40.51 -10.46 -3.71
C ASP A 91 -40.95 -11.26 -2.46
N LEU A 92 -41.20 -10.56 -1.35
CA LEU A 92 -42.12 -11.07 -0.33
C LEU A 92 -43.53 -10.69 -0.77
N ASP A 93 -44.16 -11.55 -1.57
CA ASP A 93 -45.62 -11.55 -1.72
C ASP A 93 -46.22 -12.34 -0.54
N PRO A 94 -46.82 -11.69 0.48
CA PRO A 94 -47.64 -12.39 1.45
C PRO A 94 -48.99 -12.68 0.78
N GLU A 95 -49.12 -13.85 0.16
CA GLU A 95 -50.43 -14.40 -0.19
C GLU A 95 -51.33 -14.36 1.06
N PRO A 96 -52.48 -13.65 1.04
CA PRO A 96 -53.35 -13.61 2.18
C PRO A 96 -54.05 -14.96 2.36
N GLU A 97 -53.76 -15.63 3.48
CA GLU A 97 -54.61 -16.67 4.04
C GLU A 97 -55.99 -16.05 4.36
N ASP A 98 -57.04 -16.46 3.64
CA ASP A 98 -58.34 -16.89 4.20
C ASP A 98 -59.47 -16.84 3.14
N LEU A 99 -60.03 -18.03 2.83
CA LEU A 99 -61.47 -18.36 2.95
C LEU A 99 -61.73 -19.85 2.70
#